data_AF-A0A1I3H166-F1
#
_entry.id   AF-A0A1I3H166-F1
#
_cell.length_a   1.000
_cell.length_b   1.000
_cell.length_c   1.000
_cell.angle_alpha   90.00
_cell.angle_beta   90.00
_cell.angle_gamma   90.00
#
_symmetry.space_group_name_H-M   'P 1'
#
loop_
_entity.id
_entity.type
_entity.pdbx_description
1 polymer ?
#
loop_
_entity_poly.entity_id
_entity_poly.type
_entity_poly.pdbx_seq_one_letter_code
_entity_poly.pdbx_strand_id
1 'polypeptide(L)'
;MIDMKDRKTMLVLLITLCWVLITFSGWFGYWFFGLCLAVVLMLLHMVLGSVQNDQLSKKMLIYPLLSWTVLWLVGFYIAEHYAQAFEGVMPSFTVLGFHPSFGAIIIAYWIGGLLTLTVGLNLYASEWLSEDSWNDFKAKIEKLNQEQSKV
;
A
#
# COMPACT_ATOMS: atom_id res chain seq x y z
N MET A 1 -20.11 -0.28 1.45
CA MET A 1 -19.32 0.86 0.97
C MET A 1 -19.04 1.81 2.14
N ILE A 2 -17.97 2.58 2.05
CA ILE A 2 -17.60 3.67 2.96
C ILE A 2 -17.61 4.94 2.12
N ASP A 3 -18.34 5.98 2.57
CA ASP A 3 -18.34 7.28 1.92
C ASP A 3 -17.04 8.03 2.22
N MET A 4 -16.40 8.52 1.16
CA MET A 4 -15.08 9.15 1.16
C MET A 4 -15.11 10.62 0.76
N LYS A 5 -16.26 11.19 0.40
CA LYS A 5 -16.38 12.54 -0.16
C LYS A 5 -15.63 13.59 0.68
N ASP A 6 -15.90 13.65 1.98
CA ASP A 6 -15.28 14.60 2.90
C ASP A 6 -13.96 14.08 3.51
N ARG A 7 -13.65 12.80 3.32
CA ARG A 7 -12.49 12.12 3.94
C ARG A 7 -11.23 12.18 3.08
N LYS A 8 -11.37 12.46 1.77
CA LYS A 8 -10.23 12.56 0.84
C LYS A 8 -9.22 13.62 1.28
N THR A 9 -9.67 14.80 1.66
CA THR A 9 -8.79 15.87 2.16
C THR A 9 -8.03 15.42 3.41
N MET A 10 -8.72 14.76 4.34
CA MET A 10 -8.09 14.21 5.55
C MET A 10 -7.03 13.16 5.20
N LEU A 11 -7.29 12.27 4.24
CA LEU A 11 -6.30 11.29 3.78
C LEU A 11 -5.04 11.95 3.22
N VAL A 12 -5.19 12.99 2.40
CA VAL A 12 -4.05 13.74 1.83
C VAL A 12 -3.24 14.44 2.92
N LEU A 13 -3.91 15.03 3.91
CA LEU A 13 -3.24 15.63 5.07
C LEU A 13 -2.45 14.58 5.88
N LEU A 14 -3.05 13.41 6.13
CA LEU A 14 -2.36 12.31 6.82
C LEU A 14 -1.17 11.79 6.02
N ILE A 15 -1.31 11.64 4.69
CA ILE A 15 -0.21 11.28 3.79
C ILE A 15 0.94 12.28 3.91
N THR A 16 0.62 13.58 3.88
CA THR A 16 1.61 14.65 3.99
C THR A 16 2.32 14.61 5.35
N LEU A 17 1.57 14.41 6.44
CA LEU A 17 2.12 14.27 7.77
C LEU A 17 3.05 13.04 7.88
N CYS A 18 2.63 11.89 7.33
CA CYS A 18 3.45 10.69 7.29
C CYS A 18 4.77 10.94 6.55
N TRP A 19 4.75 11.61 5.40
CA TRP A 19 5.97 12.00 4.68
C TRP A 19 6.94 12.79 5.55
N VAL A 20 6.44 13.86 6.20
CA VAL A 20 7.26 14.68 7.10
C VAL A 20 7.85 13.81 8.22
N LEU A 21 7.02 13.03 8.92
CA LEU A 21 7.48 12.19 10.01
C LEU A 21 8.51 11.14 9.56
N ILE A 22 8.35 10.53 8.40
CA ILE A 22 9.31 9.56 7.83
C ILE A 22 10.65 10.26 7.56
N THR A 23 10.65 11.44 6.93
CA THR A 23 11.87 12.20 6.65
C THR A 23 12.61 12.57 7.92
N PHE A 24 11.89 13.12 8.92
CA PHE A 24 12.48 13.44 10.22
C PHE A 24 13.03 12.18 10.91
N SER A 25 12.28 11.07 10.90
CA SER A 25 12.72 9.81 11.49
C SER A 25 14.03 9.32 10.86
N GLY A 26 14.18 9.45 9.54
CA GLY A 26 15.43 9.14 8.84
C GLY A 26 16.60 10.03 9.28
N TRP A 27 16.39 11.34 9.43
CA TRP A 27 17.47 12.25 9.86
C TRP A 27 17.98 11.98 11.27
N PHE A 28 17.09 11.60 12.19
CA PHE A 28 17.44 11.34 13.59
C PHE A 28 17.77 9.86 13.87
N GLY A 29 17.81 9.00 12.85
CA GLY A 29 18.16 7.59 12.98
C GLY A 29 17.07 6.70 13.56
N TYR A 30 15.82 7.15 13.63
CA TYR A 30 14.66 6.34 14.01
C TYR A 30 14.16 5.49 12.83
N TRP A 31 15.05 4.68 12.25
CA TRP A 31 14.83 3.98 10.99
C TRP A 31 13.62 3.03 11.01
N PHE A 32 13.50 2.21 12.06
CA PHE A 32 12.40 1.26 12.19
C PHE A 32 11.04 1.95 12.27
N PHE A 33 10.94 3.02 13.05
CA PHE A 33 9.71 3.82 13.14
C PHE A 33 9.35 4.45 11.79
N GLY A 34 10.35 5.01 11.07
CA GLY A 34 10.18 5.52 9.71
C GLY A 34 9.67 4.45 8.73
N LEU A 35 10.19 3.22 8.81
CA LEU A 35 9.74 2.10 7.99
C LEU A 35 8.28 1.72 8.28
N CYS A 36 7.88 1.62 9.56
CA CYS A 36 6.49 1.35 9.92
C CYS A 36 5.55 2.45 9.40
N LEU A 37 5.94 3.72 9.53
CA LEU A 37 5.17 4.84 8.99
C LEU A 37 5.08 4.80 7.46
N ALA A 38 6.12 4.34 6.77
CA ALA A 38 6.08 4.18 5.31
C ALA A 38 5.03 3.14 4.88
N VAL A 39 4.82 2.07 5.64
CA VAL A 39 3.73 1.11 5.37
C VAL A 39 2.36 1.79 5.54
N VAL A 40 2.17 2.58 6.60
CA VAL A 40 0.94 3.36 6.80
C VAL A 40 0.73 4.35 5.66
N LEU A 41 1.78 5.05 5.24
CA LEU A 41 1.75 5.95 4.09
C LEU A 41 1.28 5.24 2.82
N MET A 42 1.85 4.07 2.51
CA MET A 42 1.46 3.27 1.35
C MET A 42 0.00 2.79 1.44
N LEU A 43 -0.46 2.35 2.61
CA LEU A 43 -1.86 2.01 2.84
C LEU A 43 -2.77 3.20 2.51
N LEU A 44 -2.46 4.41 3.00
CA LEU A 44 -3.28 5.60 2.74
C LEU A 44 -3.35 5.92 1.24
N HIS A 45 -2.24 5.78 0.50
CA HIS A 45 -2.23 5.96 -0.95
C HIS A 45 -3.07 4.91 -1.67
N MET A 46 -2.96 3.63 -1.29
CA MET A 46 -3.75 2.56 -1.89
C MET A 46 -5.25 2.72 -1.59
N VAL A 47 -5.60 3.14 -0.36
CA VAL A 47 -6.98 3.48 -0.01
C VAL A 47 -7.48 4.61 -0.90
N LEU A 48 -6.71 5.70 -1.05
CA LEU A 48 -7.09 6.81 -1.91
C LEU A 48 -7.26 6.39 -3.37
N GLY A 49 -6.34 5.56 -3.89
CA GLY A 49 -6.35 5.07 -5.27
C GLY A 49 -7.45 4.04 -5.57
N SER A 50 -8.03 3.40 -4.55
CA SER A 50 -9.12 2.43 -4.70
C SER A 50 -10.51 3.03 -4.52
N VAL A 51 -10.62 4.34 -4.25
CA VAL A 51 -11.92 5.02 -4.18
C VAL A 51 -12.51 5.20 -5.57
N GLN A 52 -13.74 4.72 -5.77
CA GLN A 52 -14.53 4.90 -6.99
C GLN A 52 -15.82 5.64 -6.67
N ASN A 53 -16.14 6.71 -7.42
CA ASN A 53 -17.35 7.52 -7.21
C ASN A 53 -17.57 7.95 -5.75
N ASP A 54 -16.51 8.43 -5.08
CA ASP A 54 -16.48 8.81 -3.65
C ASP A 54 -16.80 7.66 -2.67
N GLN A 55 -16.77 6.41 -3.12
CA GLN A 55 -17.03 5.23 -2.31
C GLN A 55 -15.82 4.30 -2.26
N LEU A 56 -15.55 3.75 -1.08
CA LEU A 56 -14.57 2.70 -0.87
C LEU A 56 -15.26 1.38 -0.51
N SER A 57 -14.85 0.30 -1.17
CA SER A 57 -15.35 -1.03 -0.82
C SER A 57 -14.75 -1.51 0.49
N LYS A 58 -15.61 -1.91 1.43
CA LYS A 58 -15.18 -2.47 2.72
C LYS A 58 -14.40 -3.78 2.55
N LYS A 59 -14.75 -4.55 1.50
CA LYS A 59 -14.07 -5.80 1.16
C LYS A 59 -12.61 -5.51 0.83
N MET A 60 -12.38 -4.63 -0.16
CA MET A 60 -11.05 -4.13 -0.57
C MET A 60 -10.23 -3.62 0.61
N LEU A 61 -10.83 -2.83 1.50
CA LEU A 61 -10.15 -2.30 2.66
C LEU A 61 -9.65 -3.40 3.60
N ILE A 62 -10.49 -4.39 3.93
CA ILE A 62 -10.10 -5.51 4.79
C ILE A 62 -9.08 -6.41 4.07
N TYR A 63 -9.43 -6.87 2.88
CA TYR A 63 -8.57 -7.64 1.99
C TYR A 63 -8.66 -7.05 0.57
N PRO A 64 -7.54 -6.66 -0.06
CA PRO A 64 -6.17 -6.97 0.36
C PRO A 64 -5.48 -5.92 1.24
N LEU A 65 -6.02 -4.70 1.38
CA LEU A 65 -5.24 -3.55 1.83
C LEU A 65 -4.74 -3.66 3.28
N LEU A 66 -5.64 -3.91 4.24
CA LEU A 66 -5.25 -4.07 5.64
C LEU A 66 -4.47 -5.35 5.89
N SER A 67 -4.85 -6.47 5.25
CA SER A 67 -4.08 -7.71 5.33
C SER A 67 -2.64 -7.54 4.86
N TRP A 68 -2.43 -6.84 3.75
CA TRP A 68 -1.10 -6.50 3.24
C TRP A 68 -0.32 -5.64 4.22
N THR A 69 -0.98 -4.65 4.83
CA THR A 69 -0.36 -3.75 5.82
C THR A 69 0.13 -4.51 7.04
N VAL A 70 -0.71 -5.38 7.60
CA VAL A 70 -0.35 -6.22 8.75
C VAL A 70 0.82 -7.13 8.41
N LEU A 71 0.77 -7.78 7.24
CA LEU A 71 1.83 -8.67 6.79
C LEU A 71 3.18 -7.94 6.69
N TRP A 72 3.19 -6.73 6.15
CA TRP A 72 4.39 -5.90 6.07
C TRP A 72 4.94 -5.50 7.43
N LEU A 73 4.07 -5.03 8.33
CA LEU A 73 4.49 -4.63 9.68
C LEU A 73 5.08 -5.81 10.45
N VAL A 74 4.47 -7.00 10.33
CA VAL A 74 5.02 -8.23 10.92
C VAL A 74 6.35 -8.60 10.29
N GLY A 75 6.47 -8.51 8.95
CA GLY A 75 7.72 -8.78 8.24
C GLY A 75 8.85 -7.86 8.67
N PHE A 76 8.58 -6.56 8.77
CA PHE A 76 9.53 -5.56 9.27
C PHE A 76 9.93 -5.80 10.72
N TYR A 77 8.97 -6.12 11.59
CA TYR A 77 9.27 -6.43 12.98
C TYR A 77 10.18 -7.65 13.13
N ILE A 78 9.91 -8.73 12.38
CA ILE A 78 10.75 -9.93 12.38
C ILE A 78 12.13 -9.62 11.80
N ALA A 79 12.19 -8.80 10.74
CA ALA A 79 13.44 -8.40 10.13
C ALA A 79 14.31 -7.60 11.11
N GLU A 80 13.74 -6.62 11.81
CA GLU A 80 14.42 -5.83 12.84
C GLU A 80 14.93 -6.73 13.97
N HIS A 81 14.07 -7.64 14.47
CA HIS A 81 14.44 -8.57 15.53
C HIS A 81 15.68 -9.39 15.17
N TYR A 82 15.72 -9.97 13.96
CA TYR A 82 16.87 -10.75 13.51
C TYR A 82 18.07 -9.90 13.09
N ALA A 83 17.87 -8.65 12.67
CA ALA A 83 18.97 -7.74 12.39
C ALA A 83 19.73 -7.41 13.68
N GLN A 84 19.00 -7.14 14.78
CA GLN A 84 19.59 -6.89 16.09
C GLN A 84 20.21 -8.17 16.70
N ALA A 85 19.51 -9.31 16.60
CA ALA A 85 19.99 -10.57 17.19
C ALA A 85 21.31 -11.07 16.58
N PHE A 86 21.59 -10.72 15.32
CA PHE A 86 22.79 -11.10 14.60
C PHE A 86 23.69 -9.91 14.24
N GLU A 87 23.57 -8.79 14.97
CA GLU A 87 24.41 -7.62 14.72
C GLU A 87 25.89 -7.95 14.94
N GLY A 88 26.71 -7.71 13.91
CA GLY A 88 28.15 -7.96 13.96
C GLY A 88 28.56 -9.45 14.01
N VAL A 89 27.62 -10.39 13.88
CA VAL A 89 27.90 -11.83 13.92
C VAL A 89 27.23 -12.58 12.76
N MET A 90 27.77 -13.73 12.37
CA MET A 90 27.12 -14.57 11.36
C MET A 90 25.87 -15.25 11.96
N PRO A 91 24.74 -15.29 11.25
CA PRO A 91 23.55 -15.99 11.71
C PRO A 91 23.80 -17.48 11.98
N SER A 92 23.16 -18.00 13.02
CA SER A 92 23.18 -19.43 13.34
C SER A 92 22.36 -20.28 12.37
N PHE A 93 21.51 -19.65 11.56
CA PHE A 93 20.70 -20.29 10.53
C PHE A 93 20.40 -19.32 9.39
N THR A 94 19.91 -19.86 8.27
CA THR A 94 19.46 -19.08 7.12
C THR A 94 18.01 -19.37 6.79
N VAL A 95 17.32 -18.41 6.19
CA VAL A 95 15.97 -18.59 5.66
C VAL A 95 16.05 -18.53 4.14
N LEU A 96 15.79 -19.66 3.46
CA LEU A 96 15.95 -19.80 2.00
C LEU A 96 17.35 -19.40 1.50
N GLY A 97 18.39 -19.62 2.31
CA GLY A 97 19.76 -19.22 2.00
C GLY A 97 20.09 -17.75 2.29
N PHE A 98 19.13 -16.97 2.78
CA PHE A 98 19.34 -15.56 3.16
C PHE A 98 19.59 -15.39 4.67
N HIS A 99 20.22 -14.26 5.01
CA HIS A 99 20.22 -13.75 6.38
C HIS A 99 18.78 -13.73 6.93
N PRO A 100 18.50 -14.21 8.16
CA PRO A 100 17.12 -14.33 8.66
C PRO A 100 16.30 -13.05 8.57
N SER A 101 16.92 -11.89 8.82
CA SER A 101 16.23 -10.59 8.65
C SER A 101 15.79 -10.34 7.21
N PHE A 102 16.65 -10.61 6.22
CA PHE A 102 16.33 -10.44 4.82
C PHE A 102 15.35 -11.51 4.33
N GLY A 103 15.49 -12.75 4.78
CA GLY A 103 14.55 -13.83 4.47
C GLY A 103 13.13 -13.53 4.95
N ALA A 104 12.98 -12.87 6.11
CA ALA A 104 11.68 -12.38 6.58
C ALA A 104 11.05 -11.37 5.60
N ILE A 105 11.85 -10.46 5.04
CA ILE A 105 11.39 -9.53 4.00
C ILE A 105 11.02 -10.27 2.71
N ILE A 106 11.82 -11.24 2.25
CA ILE A 106 11.46 -12.04 1.06
C ILE A 106 10.10 -12.72 1.24
N ILE A 107 9.87 -13.37 2.38
CA ILE A 107 8.62 -14.10 2.61
C ILE A 107 7.45 -13.13 2.78
N ALA A 108 7.58 -12.11 3.63
CA ALA A 108 6.49 -11.22 3.94
C ALA A 108 6.19 -10.23 2.81
N TYR A 109 7.20 -9.52 2.31
CA TYR A 109 7.01 -8.51 1.26
C TYR A 109 6.87 -9.15 -0.12
N TRP A 110 7.90 -9.87 -0.58
CA TRP A 110 7.94 -10.33 -1.97
C TRP A 110 6.92 -11.41 -2.25
N ILE A 111 6.84 -12.44 -1.41
CA ILE A 111 5.91 -13.54 -1.67
C ILE A 111 4.53 -13.15 -1.16
N GLY A 112 4.39 -12.98 0.15
CA GLY A 112 3.07 -12.77 0.75
C GLY A 112 2.44 -11.44 0.36
N GLY A 113 3.21 -10.35 0.31
CA GLY A 113 2.72 -9.02 -0.03
C GLY A 113 2.25 -8.93 -1.49
N LEU A 114 3.08 -9.38 -2.45
CA LEU A 114 2.67 -9.39 -3.86
C LEU A 114 1.47 -10.30 -4.09
N LEU A 115 1.44 -11.51 -3.50
CA LEU A 115 0.30 -12.41 -3.65
C LEU A 115 -0.96 -11.80 -3.05
N THR A 116 -0.88 -11.21 -1.86
CA THR A 116 -2.02 -10.58 -1.18
C THR A 116 -2.64 -9.48 -2.06
N LEU A 117 -1.82 -8.54 -2.56
CA LEU A 117 -2.32 -7.48 -3.43
C LEU A 117 -2.82 -8.03 -4.77
N THR A 118 -2.05 -8.87 -5.44
CA THR A 118 -2.41 -9.37 -6.78
C THR A 118 -3.73 -10.13 -6.75
N VAL A 119 -3.88 -11.06 -5.80
CA VAL A 119 -5.10 -11.84 -5.65
C VAL A 119 -6.26 -10.95 -5.26
N GLY A 120 -6.12 -10.10 -4.24
CA GLY A 120 -7.22 -9.25 -3.79
C GLY A 120 -7.66 -8.22 -4.82
N LEU A 121 -6.72 -7.59 -5.54
CA LEU A 121 -7.04 -6.63 -6.59
C LEU A 121 -7.73 -7.31 -7.78
N ASN A 122 -7.36 -8.55 -8.12
CA ASN A 122 -8.02 -9.29 -9.19
C ASN A 122 -9.42 -9.76 -8.78
N LEU A 123 -9.57 -10.32 -7.57
CA LEU A 123 -10.85 -10.80 -7.04
C LEU A 123 -11.90 -9.67 -6.92
N TYR A 124 -11.45 -8.46 -6.62
CA TYR A 124 -12.33 -7.30 -6.45
C TYR A 124 -12.14 -6.27 -7.56
N ALA A 125 -11.68 -6.68 -8.74
CA ALA A 125 -11.44 -5.78 -9.87
C ALA A 125 -12.65 -4.89 -10.19
N SER A 126 -13.87 -5.44 -10.12
CA SER A 126 -15.11 -4.69 -10.34
C SER A 126 -15.36 -3.57 -9.31
N GLU A 127 -14.75 -3.64 -8.13
CA GLU A 127 -14.95 -2.68 -7.04
C GLU A 127 -14.01 -1.46 -7.12
N TRP A 128 -12.87 -1.58 -7.82
CA TRP A 128 -11.89 -0.48 -7.97
C TRP A 128 -11.54 -0.14 -9.42
N LEU A 129 -11.94 -0.99 -10.38
CA LEU A 129 -11.72 -0.84 -11.82
C LEU A 129 -12.93 -1.39 -12.59
N SER A 130 -14.13 -0.86 -12.32
CA SER A 130 -15.34 -1.33 -13.02
C SER A 130 -15.27 -1.01 -14.52
N GLU A 131 -15.66 -1.97 -15.36
CA GLU A 131 -15.75 -1.76 -16.81
C GLU A 131 -16.72 -0.64 -17.17
N ASP A 132 -17.81 -0.50 -16.41
CA ASP A 132 -18.79 0.57 -16.59
C ASP A 132 -18.14 1.94 -16.39
N SER A 133 -17.39 2.13 -15.30
CA SER A 133 -16.67 3.38 -15.05
C SER A 133 -15.62 3.67 -16.14
N TRP A 134 -14.99 2.64 -16.68
CA TRP A 134 -14.06 2.78 -17.80
C TRP A 134 -14.75 3.15 -19.11
N ASN A 135 -15.91 2.53 -19.40
CA ASN A 135 -16.71 2.84 -20.57
C ASN A 135 -17.27 4.27 -20.49
N ASP A 136 -17.77 4.69 -19.33
CA ASP A 136 -18.22 6.06 -19.08
C ASP A 136 -17.09 7.07 -19.27
N PHE A 137 -15.88 6.74 -18.79
CA PHE A 137 -14.70 7.56 -19.00
C PHE A 137 -14.36 7.71 -20.50
N LYS A 138 -14.32 6.61 -21.26
CA LYS A 138 -14.09 6.64 -22.72
C LYS A 138 -15.14 7.48 -23.44
N ALA A 139 -16.43 7.29 -23.13
CA ALA A 139 -17.52 8.03 -23.73
C ALA A 139 -17.41 9.53 -23.44
N LYS A 140 -17.00 9.92 -22.23
CA LYS A 140 -16.74 11.31 -21.86
C LYS A 140 -15.61 11.93 -22.68
N ILE A 141 -14.50 11.22 -22.86
CA ILE A 141 -13.37 11.69 -23.68
C ILE A 141 -13.77 11.83 -25.15
N GLU A 142 -14.52 10.87 -25.70
CA GLU A 142 -14.99 10.92 -27.08
C GLU A 142 -15.90 12.13 -27.32
N LYS A 143 -16.81 12.42 -26.38
CA LYS A 143 -17.67 13.60 -26.44
C LYS A 143 -16.85 14.90 -26.42
N LEU A 144 -15.86 15.02 -25.53
CA LEU A 144 -14.98 16.20 -25.46
C LEU A 144 -14.19 16.41 -26.77
N ASN A 145 -13.69 15.34 -27.38
CA ASN A 145 -12.98 15.40 -28.67
C ASN A 145 -13.91 15.82 -29.82
N GLN A 146 -15.17 15.36 -29.81
CA GLN A 146 -16.18 15.78 -30.79
C GLN A 146 -16.58 17.25 -30.61
N GLU A 147 -16.61 17.77 -29.38
CA GLU A 147 -16.86 19.19 -29.10
C GLU A 147 -15.67 20.05 -29.51
N GLN A 148 -14.43 19.61 -29.27
CA GLN A 148 -13.21 20.32 -29.64
C GLN A 148 -12.96 20.35 -31.16
N SER A 149 -13.38 19.33 -31.90
CA SER A 149 -13.26 19.30 -33.38
C SER A 149 -14.34 20.10 -34.11
N LYS A 150 -15.36 20.61 -33.39
CA LYS A 150 -16.40 21.51 -33.91
C LYS A 150 -16.09 23.00 -33.70
N VAL A 151 -14.99 23.32 -33.02
CA VAL A 151 -14.44 24.68 -32.81
C VAL A 151 -13.31 24.91 -33.79
#